data_AF-A0A176VU91-F1
#
_entry.id   AF-A0A176VU91-F1
#
_cell.length_a   1.000
_cell.length_b   1.000
_cell.length_c   1.000
_cell.angle_alpha   90.00
_cell.angle_beta   90.00
_cell.angle_gamma   90.00
#
_symmetry.space_group_name_H-M   'P 1'
#
loop_
_entity.id
_entity.type
_entity.pdbx_description
1 polymer ?
#
loop_
_entity_poly.entity_id
_entity_poly.type
_entity_poly.pdbx_seq_one_letter_code
_entity_poly.pdbx_strand_id
1 'polypeptide(L)'
;MVDSASEQGGACGYAGLTAEDLHVQVEDTQKYRILQIIGQRNKRKATGDGVASTETTSSGQFVKVYKLPRTKILVDEVRAEVDENGVITITIPRDPSS
;
A
#
# COMPACT_ATOMS: atom_id res chain seq x y z
N MET A 1 19.46 -24.31 -34.33
CA MET A 1 18.58 -23.15 -34.15
C MET A 1 18.40 -22.99 -32.66
N VAL A 2 18.96 -21.92 -32.11
CA VAL A 2 18.88 -21.62 -30.69
C VAL A 2 17.54 -20.90 -30.48
N ASP A 3 16.61 -21.51 -29.77
CA ASP A 3 15.45 -20.77 -29.28
C ASP A 3 15.89 -20.01 -28.04
N SER A 4 16.16 -18.73 -28.24
CA SER A 4 16.42 -17.76 -27.17
C SER A 4 15.14 -17.59 -26.36
N ALA A 5 15.09 -18.26 -25.20
CA ALA A 5 14.10 -17.99 -24.17
C ALA A 5 14.27 -16.52 -23.74
N SER A 6 13.31 -15.67 -24.13
CA SER A 6 13.19 -14.34 -23.56
C SER A 6 12.79 -14.52 -22.09
N GLU A 7 13.73 -14.29 -21.18
CA GLU A 7 13.44 -14.00 -19.78
C GLU A 7 12.57 -12.73 -19.73
N GLN A 8 11.26 -12.89 -19.91
CA GLN A 8 10.33 -11.92 -19.35
C GLN A 8 10.24 -12.23 -17.87
N GLY A 9 11.19 -11.67 -17.11
CA GLY A 9 11.10 -11.57 -15.67
C GLY A 9 9.73 -11.04 -15.33
N GLY A 10 8.90 -11.89 -14.71
CA GLY A 10 7.57 -11.56 -14.24
C GLY A 10 7.70 -10.48 -13.18
N ALA A 11 7.66 -9.23 -13.62
CA ALA A 11 7.53 -8.08 -12.75
C ALA A 11 6.13 -8.11 -12.15
N CYS A 12 6.00 -8.79 -11.02
CA CYS A 12 4.90 -8.63 -10.08
C CYS A 12 5.01 -7.21 -9.46
N GLY A 13 4.82 -6.18 -10.28
CA GLY A 13 4.65 -4.81 -9.82
C GLY A 13 3.18 -4.61 -9.42
N TYR A 14 2.95 -4.02 -8.25
CA TYR A 14 1.61 -3.72 -7.74
C TYR A 14 0.94 -2.58 -8.54
N ALA A 15 0.65 -2.82 -9.82
CA ALA A 15 -0.05 -1.86 -10.66
C ALA A 15 -1.55 -1.88 -10.34
N GLY A 16 -2.01 -0.94 -9.52
CA GLY A 16 -3.46 -0.76 -9.28
C GLY A 16 -3.87 -0.08 -7.96
N LEU A 17 -2.94 0.49 -7.19
CA LEU A 17 -3.26 1.27 -6.00
C LEU A 17 -2.90 2.74 -6.26
N THR A 18 -3.90 3.61 -6.22
CA THR A 18 -3.67 5.06 -6.24
C THR A 18 -3.74 5.62 -4.82
N ALA A 19 -3.21 6.83 -4.59
CA ALA A 19 -3.31 7.49 -3.28
C ALA A 19 -4.78 7.71 -2.85
N GLU A 20 -5.69 7.86 -3.81
CA GLU A 20 -7.13 8.02 -3.57
C GLU A 20 -7.78 6.76 -2.99
N ASP A 21 -7.20 5.59 -3.29
CA ASP A 21 -7.67 4.30 -2.78
C ASP A 21 -7.15 4.01 -1.36
N LEU A 22 -6.46 4.95 -0.70
CA LEU A 22 -5.84 4.79 0.61
C LEU A 22 -6.46 5.72 1.64
N HIS A 23 -6.80 5.17 2.81
CA HIS A 23 -7.23 5.91 3.97
C HIS A 23 -6.34 5.57 5.17
N VAL A 24 -5.73 6.60 5.77
CA VAL A 24 -4.83 6.46 6.91
C VAL A 24 -5.43 7.17 8.12
N GLN A 25 -5.53 6.47 9.24
CA GLN A 25 -5.99 7.01 10.51
C GLN A 25 -4.95 6.76 11.60
N VAL A 26 -4.82 7.71 12.52
CA VAL A 26 -4.01 7.59 13.73
C VAL A 26 -4.90 7.80 14.93
N GLU A 27 -4.96 6.80 15.80
CA GLU A 27 -5.59 6.91 17.11
C GLU A 27 -4.50 7.17 18.14
N ASP A 28 -4.48 8.36 18.73
CA ASP A 28 -3.56 8.73 19.81
C ASP A 28 -4.30 8.87 21.14
N THR A 29 -4.02 7.94 22.05
CA THR A 29 -4.56 7.92 23.41
C THR A 29 -3.42 7.91 24.42
N GLN A 30 -3.73 8.27 25.67
CA GLN A 30 -2.75 8.23 26.76
C GLN A 30 -2.15 6.83 27.01
N LYS A 31 -2.82 5.74 26.57
CA LYS A 31 -2.39 4.37 26.85
C LYS A 31 -1.70 3.72 25.66
N TYR A 32 -2.20 3.94 24.45
CA TYR A 32 -1.74 3.29 23.23
C TYR A 32 -1.90 4.21 22.02
N ARG A 33 -1.13 3.89 20.98
CA ARG A 33 -1.27 4.48 19.66
C ARG A 33 -1.37 3.43 18.58
N ILE A 34 -2.30 3.66 17.67
CA ILE A 34 -2.56 2.77 16.55
C ILE A 34 -2.55 3.59 15.26
N LEU A 35 -1.81 3.11 14.28
CA LEU A 35 -1.92 3.51 12.88
C LEU A 35 -2.77 2.47 12.15
N GLN A 36 -3.85 2.91 11.51
CA GLN A 36 -4.68 2.08 10.66
C GLN A 36 -4.57 2.54 9.21
N ILE A 37 -4.31 1.59 8.32
CA ILE A 37 -4.29 1.78 6.87
C ILE A 37 -5.42 0.93 6.29
N ILE A 38 -6.35 1.58 5.62
CA ILE A 38 -7.42 0.93 4.87
C ILE A 38 -7.19 1.26 3.41
N GLY A 39 -7.33 0.28 2.52
CA GLY A 39 -7.31 0.59 1.11
C GLY A 39 -8.02 -0.43 0.25
N GLN A 40 -8.23 -0.08 -1.02
CA GLN A 40 -8.95 -0.88 -2.00
C GLN A 40 -8.03 -1.17 -3.20
N ARG A 41 -7.81 -2.44 -3.52
CA ARG A 41 -7.13 -2.81 -4.78
C ARG A 41 -8.16 -3.08 -5.87
N ASN A 42 -8.22 -2.18 -6.85
CA ASN A 42 -9.10 -2.32 -8.00
C ASN A 42 -8.46 -3.22 -9.07
N LYS A 43 -9.24 -4.14 -9.66
CA LYS A 43 -8.79 -4.90 -10.84
C LYS A 43 -8.78 -3.95 -12.04
N ARG A 44 -7.68 -3.95 -12.81
CA ARG A 44 -7.65 -3.27 -14.11
C ARG A 44 -8.70 -3.90 -15.03
N LYS A 45 -9.57 -3.11 -15.66
CA LYS A 45 -10.51 -3.62 -16.68
C LYS A 45 -9.70 -4.19 -17.85
N ALA A 46 -9.78 -5.49 -18.09
CA ALA A 46 -9.28 -6.11 -19.31
C ALA A 46 -10.02 -5.47 -20.49
N THR A 47 -9.27 -4.79 -21.37
CA THR A 47 -9.80 -4.29 -22.64
C THR A 47 -9.29 -5.24 -23.71
N GLY A 48 -10.15 -6.13 -24.19
CA GLY A 48 -9.80 -7.11 -25.23
C GLY A 48 -10.36 -8.49 -24.91
N ASP A 49 -11.16 -9.00 -25.84
CA ASP A 49 -11.83 -10.29 -25.74
C ASP A 49 -10.84 -11.45 -25.56
N GLY A 50 -11.11 -12.31 -24.56
CA GLY A 50 -10.81 -13.73 -24.69
C GLY A 50 -9.51 -14.30 -24.12
N VAL A 51 -8.90 -13.72 -23.08
CA VAL A 51 -7.93 -14.47 -22.25
C VAL A 51 -8.31 -14.32 -20.79
N ALA A 52 -8.86 -15.38 -20.21
CA ALA A 52 -9.04 -15.47 -18.77
C ALA A 52 -7.64 -15.57 -18.14
N SER A 53 -7.14 -14.45 -17.62
CA SER A 53 -5.97 -14.45 -16.79
C SER A 53 -6.25 -15.28 -15.55
N THR A 54 -5.48 -16.35 -15.34
CA THR A 54 -5.43 -17.14 -14.11
C THR A 54 -4.79 -16.33 -12.97
N GLU A 55 -5.17 -15.06 -12.83
CA GLU A 55 -4.49 -14.08 -11.99
C GLU A 55 -5.17 -14.01 -10.63
N THR A 56 -4.57 -14.75 -9.69
CA THR A 56 -4.77 -14.67 -8.24
C THR A 56 -4.16 -13.38 -7.65
N THR A 57 -4.20 -12.27 -8.38
CA THR A 57 -3.72 -10.99 -7.88
C THR A 57 -4.74 -10.49 -6.87
N SER A 58 -4.31 -10.25 -5.62
CA SER A 58 -5.19 -9.87 -4.51
C SER A 58 -5.98 -8.60 -4.85
N SER A 59 -7.19 -8.76 -5.38
CA SER A 59 -8.17 -7.70 -5.52
C SER A 59 -9.03 -7.64 -4.28
N GLY A 60 -9.40 -6.45 -3.82
CA GLY A 60 -10.29 -6.28 -2.68
C GLY A 60 -9.79 -5.29 -1.64
N GLN A 61 -10.62 -5.10 -0.61
CA GLN A 61 -10.30 -4.23 0.51
C GLN A 61 -9.22 -4.88 1.39
N PHE A 62 -8.27 -4.09 1.86
CA PHE A 62 -7.32 -4.50 2.87
C PHE A 62 -7.34 -3.54 4.06
N VAL A 63 -7.05 -4.09 5.22
CA VAL A 63 -6.83 -3.33 6.46
C VAL A 63 -5.51 -3.79 7.05
N LYS A 64 -4.64 -2.83 7.36
CA LYS A 64 -3.39 -3.05 8.08
C LYS A 64 -3.38 -2.17 9.32
N VAL A 65 -3.09 -2.77 10.47
CA VAL A 65 -3.10 -2.11 11.77
C VAL A 65 -1.73 -2.26 12.40
N TYR A 66 -1.15 -1.15 12.82
CA TYR A 66 0.17 -1.08 13.44
C TYR A 66 0.06 -0.43 14.80
N LYS A 67 0.60 -1.10 15.82
CA LYS A 67 0.80 -0.48 17.13
C LYS A 67 2.06 0.37 17.07
N LEU A 68 1.94 1.65 17.39
CA LEU A 68 3.08 2.55 17.42
C LEU A 68 3.79 2.50 18.78
N PRO A 69 5.11 2.78 18.84
CA PRO A 69 5.85 2.92 20.09
C PRO A 69 5.26 4.00 21.00
N ARG A 70 5.73 4.09 22.26
CA ARG A 70 5.29 5.10 23.26
C ARG A 70 5.99 6.48 23.16
N THR A 71 6.79 6.73 22.12
CA THR A 71 7.47 8.01 21.86
C THR A 71 6.53 9.10 21.37
N LYS A 72 6.50 10.32 21.93
CA LYS A 72 5.58 11.39 21.49
C LYS A 72 5.71 11.66 19.96
N ILE A 73 4.58 11.84 19.26
CA ILE A 73 4.51 12.02 17.80
C ILE A 73 3.73 13.30 17.45
N LEU A 74 3.95 13.81 16.25
CA LEU A 74 3.19 14.94 15.69
C LEU A 74 2.12 14.38 14.75
N VAL A 75 0.94 14.08 15.29
CA VAL A 75 -0.15 13.41 14.55
C VAL A 75 -0.57 14.21 13.32
N ASP A 76 -0.64 15.54 13.45
CA ASP A 76 -1.05 16.45 12.37
C ASP A 76 -0.03 16.50 11.22
N GLU A 77 1.18 15.99 11.43
CA GLU A 77 2.26 15.97 10.43
C GLU A 77 2.47 14.59 9.79
N VAL A 78 1.60 13.62 10.07
CA VAL A 78 1.68 12.29 9.44
C VAL A 78 1.38 12.40 7.95
N ARG A 79 2.23 11.78 7.12
CA ARG A 79 2.12 11.80 5.65
C ARG A 79 2.05 10.39 5.10
N ALA A 80 1.30 10.23 4.02
CA ALA A 80 1.19 8.99 3.27
C ALA A 80 1.41 9.26 1.79
N GLU A 81 2.26 8.47 1.16
CA GLU A 81 2.63 8.58 -0.25
C GLU A 81 2.57 7.19 -0.89
N VAL A 82 2.22 7.14 -2.17
CA VAL A 82 2.22 5.92 -2.97
C VAL A 82 3.13 6.14 -4.16
N ASP A 83 4.15 5.30 -4.33
CA ASP A 83 5.06 5.40 -5.46
C ASP A 83 4.47 4.78 -6.74
N GLU A 84 5.20 4.93 -7.85
CA GLU A 84 4.83 4.39 -9.17
C GLU A 84 4.69 2.86 -9.19
N ASN A 85 5.27 2.15 -8.21
CA ASN A 85 5.22 0.70 -8.08
C ASN A 85 4.12 0.22 -7.11
N GLY A 86 3.31 1.14 -6.57
CA GLY A 86 2.25 0.84 -5.62
C GLY A 86 2.73 0.59 -4.18
N VAL A 87 3.94 1.04 -3.84
CA VAL A 87 4.48 0.98 -2.47
C VAL A 87 3.90 2.15 -1.66
N ILE A 88 3.22 1.80 -0.57
CA ILE A 88 2.70 2.79 0.37
C ILE A 88 3.79 3.12 1.40
N THR A 89 4.19 4.38 1.45
CA THR A 89 5.11 4.91 2.45
C THR A 89 4.35 5.80 3.41
N ILE A 90 4.38 5.47 4.72
CA ILE A 90 3.82 6.31 5.77
C ILE A 90 4.93 6.86 6.64
N THR A 91 4.97 8.18 6.75
CA THR A 91 5.94 8.91 7.56
C THR A 91 5.25 9.44 8.81
N ILE A 92 5.78 9.08 9.98
CA ILE A 92 5.28 9.52 11.29
C ILE A 92 6.38 10.32 11.98
N PRO A 93 6.28 11.65 12.02
CA PRO A 93 7.24 12.48 12.72
C PRO A 93 7.19 12.25 14.23
N ARG A 94 8.38 12.20 14.84
CA ARG A 94 8.52 12.15 16.31
C ARG A 94 8.61 13.57 16.83
N ASP A 95 8.02 13.80 18.00
CA ASP A 95 8.20 15.06 18.71
C ASP A 95 9.62 15.09 19.33
N PRO A 96 10.47 16.07 18.97
CA PRO A 96 11.82 16.18 19.51
C PRO A 96 11.87 16.59 20.98
N SER A 97 10.75 17.02 21.57
CA SER A 97 10.68 17.47 22.97
C SER A 97 10.57 16.32 23.99
N SER A 98 10.71 15.06 23.55
CA SER A 98 10.38 13.84 24.31
C SER A 98 11.56 13.21 25.02
#